data_AF-A0A811UNQ6-F1
#
_entry.id   AF-A0A811UNQ6-F1
#
_cell.length_a   1.000
_cell.length_b   1.000
_cell.length_c   1.000
_cell.angle_alpha   90.00
_cell.angle_beta   90.00
_cell.angle_gamma   90.00
#
_symmetry.space_group_name_H-M   'P 1'
#
loop_
_entity.id
_entity.type
_entity.pdbx_description
1 polymer ?
#
loop_
_entity_poly.entity_id
_entity_poly.type
_entity_poly.pdbx_seq_one_letter_code
_entity_poly.pdbx_strand_id
1 'polypeptide(L)'
;MAEVESRAVSVSAQLQAEIGESKISKEMLLSILPEFDGNINSDVWMTQWENVCNVYALSETNKRMLLLSKLKGKALQWIHSKPKFAIVSVDLLIMEMKDIFRSKESKLQLRRKFETRKWKTGEAFIDYFNDKVLLSEPMQLTEDELIEYTIEGITDEQLRIQAYMQCYSTKAQLLQAFTKIKMKGEKFPIGVTQRETRCYNCNSHGHLAAECKKPKREKGACYACGSMNHRVFECPDRKKSVQLVDEYNAS
;
A
#
# COMPACT_ATOMS: atom_id res chain seq x y z
N MET A 1 -8.49 18.29 61.07
CA MET A 1 -7.75 17.66 59.96
C MET A 1 -8.66 16.95 58.96
N ALA A 2 -9.71 16.23 59.41
CA ALA A 2 -10.67 15.56 58.51
C ALA A 2 -11.52 16.51 57.61
N GLU A 3 -11.86 17.72 58.05
CA GLU A 3 -12.64 18.68 57.23
C GLU A 3 -11.85 19.31 56.08
N VAL A 4 -10.52 19.39 56.18
CA VAL A 4 -9.66 20.00 55.15
C VAL A 4 -9.43 19.01 54.00
N GLU A 5 -9.30 17.71 54.32
CA GLU A 5 -9.21 16.64 53.33
C GLU A 5 -10.53 16.42 52.58
N SER A 6 -11.68 16.51 53.27
CA SER A 6 -13.01 16.47 52.65
C SER A 6 -13.25 17.60 51.64
N ARG A 7 -12.77 18.82 51.96
CA ARG A 7 -12.83 19.98 51.05
C ARG A 7 -11.87 19.86 49.87
N ALA A 8 -10.69 19.28 50.05
CA ALA A 8 -9.73 19.08 48.96
C ALA A 8 -10.21 18.01 47.95
N VAL A 9 -10.86 16.94 48.42
CA VAL A 9 -11.44 15.89 47.56
C VAL A 9 -12.65 16.42 46.77
N SER A 10 -13.51 17.23 47.38
CA SER A 10 -14.67 17.83 46.69
C SER A 10 -14.25 18.89 45.65
N VAL A 11 -13.28 19.74 45.96
CA VAL A 11 -12.74 20.73 44.99
C VAL A 11 -12.01 20.04 43.84
N SER A 12 -11.28 18.94 44.09
CA SER A 12 -10.62 18.18 43.02
C SER A 12 -11.61 17.44 42.12
N ALA A 13 -12.70 16.92 42.68
CA ALA A 13 -13.79 16.30 41.92
C ALA A 13 -14.59 17.35 41.10
N GLN A 14 -14.77 18.56 41.64
CA GLN A 14 -15.39 19.68 40.92
C GLN A 14 -14.47 20.24 39.82
N LEU A 15 -13.15 20.30 40.04
CA LEU A 15 -12.19 20.72 39.01
C LEU A 15 -12.01 19.65 37.92
N GLN A 16 -12.13 18.36 38.25
CA GLN A 16 -12.15 17.28 37.26
C GLN A 16 -13.48 17.23 36.48
N ALA A 17 -14.60 17.65 37.08
CA ALA A 17 -15.88 17.79 36.38
C ALA A 17 -15.91 19.04 35.46
N GLU A 18 -15.26 20.14 35.84
CA GLU A 18 -15.23 21.39 35.05
C GLU A 18 -14.26 21.35 33.86
N ILE A 19 -13.27 20.45 33.85
CA ILE A 19 -12.33 20.29 32.72
C ILE A 19 -12.86 19.30 31.65
N GLY A 20 -13.84 18.46 32.02
CA GLY A 20 -14.36 17.37 31.16
C GLY A 20 -15.46 17.74 30.17
N GLU A 21 -16.13 18.88 30.33
CA GLU A 21 -17.13 19.40 29.37
C GLU A 21 -16.60 20.61 28.61
N SER A 22 -15.33 20.57 28.21
CA SER A 22 -14.88 21.43 27.13
C SER A 22 -15.80 21.20 25.93
N LYS A 23 -16.42 22.28 25.43
CA LYS A 23 -17.31 22.31 24.26
C LYS A 23 -16.57 21.78 23.03
N ILE A 24 -16.38 20.47 22.94
CA ILE A 24 -15.96 19.83 21.71
C ILE A 24 -17.13 20.03 20.77
N SER A 25 -16.90 20.77 19.68
CA SER A 25 -17.95 20.97 18.68
C SER A 25 -18.44 19.60 18.22
N LYS A 26 -19.75 19.38 18.32
CA LYS A 26 -20.41 18.16 17.82
C LYS A 26 -20.04 17.89 16.37
N GLU A 27 -19.81 18.95 15.58
CA GLU A 27 -19.38 18.88 14.18
C GLU A 27 -17.96 18.31 14.04
N MET A 28 -17.07 18.62 15.00
CA MET A 28 -15.70 18.08 15.01
C MET A 28 -15.68 16.60 15.38
N LEU A 29 -16.49 16.16 16.36
CA LEU A 29 -16.63 14.72 16.65
C LEU A 29 -17.20 13.95 15.46
N LEU A 30 -18.15 14.55 14.76
CA LEU A 30 -18.73 13.98 13.55
C LEU A 30 -17.75 13.98 12.37
N SER A 31 -16.78 14.90 12.27
CA SER A 31 -15.83 14.88 11.15
C SER A 31 -14.73 13.85 11.31
N ILE A 32 -14.39 13.45 12.53
CA ILE A 32 -13.27 12.55 12.82
C ILE A 32 -13.55 11.09 12.41
N LEU A 33 -14.80 10.62 12.56
CA LEU A 33 -15.15 9.22 12.29
C LEU A 33 -15.88 9.06 10.94
N PRO A 34 -15.48 8.08 10.11
CA PRO A 34 -16.23 7.73 8.92
C PRO A 34 -17.59 7.11 9.28
N GLU A 35 -18.54 7.13 8.34
CA GLU A 35 -19.80 6.40 8.49
C GLU A 35 -19.57 4.89 8.42
N PHE A 36 -20.44 4.12 9.09
CA PHE A 36 -20.41 2.67 9.05
C PHE A 36 -21.75 2.12 8.52
N ASP A 37 -21.70 1.49 7.36
CA ASP A 37 -22.88 0.97 6.65
C ASP A 37 -23.19 -0.50 6.96
N GLY A 38 -22.27 -1.21 7.62
CA GLY A 38 -22.39 -2.64 7.90
C GLY A 38 -22.04 -3.57 6.73
N ASN A 39 -21.39 -3.08 5.67
CA ASN A 39 -20.93 -3.91 4.55
C ASN A 39 -19.49 -4.41 4.71
N ILE A 40 -18.70 -3.76 5.56
CA ILE A 40 -17.30 -4.10 5.86
C ILE A 40 -17.15 -4.58 7.31
N ASN A 41 -15.99 -5.15 7.64
CA ASN A 41 -15.67 -5.55 9.01
C ASN A 41 -15.82 -4.38 9.97
N SER A 42 -16.56 -4.57 11.07
CA SER A 42 -16.67 -3.56 12.13
C SER A 42 -15.38 -3.31 12.90
N ASP A 43 -14.42 -4.24 12.93
CA ASP A 43 -13.28 -4.18 13.87
C ASP A 43 -12.49 -2.87 13.80
N VAL A 44 -12.03 -2.46 12.60
CA VAL A 44 -11.24 -1.22 12.43
C VAL A 44 -12.06 0.01 12.81
N TRP A 45 -13.30 0.08 12.35
CA TRP A 45 -14.21 1.20 12.65
C TRP A 45 -14.49 1.30 14.15
N MET A 46 -14.69 0.18 14.81
CA MET A 46 -14.91 0.10 16.26
C MET A 46 -13.71 0.55 17.06
N THR A 47 -12.51 0.13 16.68
CA THR A 47 -11.27 0.59 17.31
C THR A 47 -11.11 2.10 17.16
N GLN A 48 -11.38 2.65 15.97
CA GLN A 48 -11.35 4.10 15.76
C GLN A 48 -12.39 4.81 16.64
N TRP A 49 -13.63 4.30 16.69
CA TRP A 49 -14.70 4.86 17.52
C TRP A 49 -14.34 4.84 19.01
N GLU A 50 -13.80 3.73 19.50
CA GLU A 50 -13.38 3.56 20.90
C GLU A 50 -12.22 4.50 21.26
N ASN A 51 -11.24 4.65 20.36
CA ASN A 51 -10.16 5.62 20.51
C ASN A 51 -10.67 7.06 20.61
N VAL A 52 -11.62 7.45 19.77
CA VAL A 52 -12.24 8.79 19.83
C VAL A 52 -12.98 8.96 21.16
N CYS A 53 -13.78 7.98 21.58
CA CYS A 53 -14.49 8.07 22.85
C CYS A 53 -13.55 8.22 24.05
N ASN A 54 -12.43 7.51 24.03
CA ASN A 54 -11.44 7.51 25.11
C ASN A 54 -10.61 8.81 25.12
N VAL A 55 -10.11 9.26 23.96
CA VAL A 55 -9.30 10.48 23.84
C VAL A 55 -10.08 11.71 24.31
N TYR A 56 -11.37 11.78 24.01
CA TYR A 56 -12.23 12.90 24.38
C TYR A 56 -13.06 12.67 25.65
N ALA A 57 -12.83 11.58 26.38
CA ALA A 57 -13.54 11.22 27.61
C ALA A 57 -15.08 11.38 27.50
N LEU A 58 -15.66 10.88 26.41
CA LEU A 58 -17.08 11.12 26.10
C LEU A 58 -18.01 10.49 27.14
N SER A 59 -19.03 11.24 27.57
CA SER A 59 -20.12 10.73 28.40
C SER A 59 -20.92 9.64 27.68
N GLU A 60 -21.61 8.77 28.42
CA GLU A 60 -22.43 7.69 27.85
C GLU A 60 -23.46 8.20 26.83
N THR A 61 -24.07 9.36 27.10
CA THR A 61 -25.01 10.02 26.18
C THR A 61 -24.31 10.42 24.88
N ASN A 62 -23.11 11.00 24.97
CA ASN A 62 -22.35 11.44 23.80
C ASN A 62 -21.81 10.27 22.99
N LYS A 63 -21.34 9.19 23.64
CA LYS A 63 -20.97 7.93 22.97
C LYS A 63 -22.15 7.38 22.16
N ARG A 64 -23.33 7.31 22.79
CA ARG A 64 -24.55 6.83 22.11
C ARG A 64 -24.91 7.71 20.91
N MET A 65 -24.91 9.03 21.09
CA MET A 65 -25.20 9.96 20.00
C MET A 65 -24.22 9.80 18.84
N LEU A 66 -22.92 9.69 19.14
CA LEU A 66 -21.87 9.50 18.15
C LEU A 66 -22.08 8.19 17.38
N LEU A 67 -22.30 7.08 18.10
CA LEU A 67 -22.60 5.77 17.50
C LEU A 67 -23.79 5.87 16.54
N LEU A 68 -24.96 6.30 17.02
CA LEU A 68 -26.19 6.36 16.22
C LEU A 68 -26.06 7.31 15.01
N SER A 69 -25.33 8.41 15.15
CA SER A 69 -25.13 9.37 14.07
C SER A 69 -24.31 8.81 12.90
N LYS A 70 -23.46 7.81 13.17
CA LYS A 70 -22.51 7.22 12.22
C LYS A 70 -22.99 5.92 11.59
N LEU A 71 -24.01 5.26 12.16
CA LEU A 71 -24.59 4.07 11.58
C LEU A 71 -25.47 4.42 10.37
N LYS A 72 -25.22 3.74 9.25
CA LYS A 72 -26.00 3.81 8.01
C LYS A 72 -26.32 2.39 7.51
N GLY A 73 -27.07 2.29 6.43
CA GLY A 73 -27.30 1.02 5.73
C GLY A 73 -27.77 -0.13 6.63
N LYS A 74 -27.10 -1.28 6.54
CA LYS A 74 -27.41 -2.49 7.30
C LYS A 74 -27.17 -2.30 8.81
N ALA A 75 -26.17 -1.52 9.18
CA ALA A 75 -25.87 -1.22 10.58
C ALA A 75 -27.01 -0.41 11.24
N LEU A 76 -27.60 0.53 10.50
CA LEU A 76 -28.76 1.29 10.97
C LEU A 76 -30.02 0.41 11.07
N GLN A 77 -30.25 -0.49 10.10
CA GLN A 77 -31.36 -1.45 10.17
C GLN A 77 -31.24 -2.37 11.39
N TRP A 78 -30.01 -2.82 11.69
CA TRP A 78 -29.71 -3.66 12.84
C TRP A 78 -29.97 -2.97 14.18
N ILE A 79 -29.57 -1.70 14.35
CA ILE A 79 -29.82 -1.01 15.62
C ILE A 79 -31.34 -0.79 15.82
N HIS A 80 -32.06 -0.48 14.74
CA HIS A 80 -33.51 -0.29 14.79
C HIS A 80 -34.29 -1.59 15.02
N SER A 81 -33.74 -2.76 14.69
CA SER A 81 -34.39 -4.03 15.00
C SER A 81 -34.35 -4.40 16.49
N LYS A 82 -33.62 -3.64 17.32
CA LYS A 82 -33.47 -3.90 18.75
C LYS A 82 -34.41 -3.04 19.59
N PRO A 83 -35.49 -3.58 20.17
CA PRO A 83 -36.49 -2.77 20.88
C PRO A 83 -35.97 -2.06 22.14
N LYS A 84 -34.86 -2.53 22.73
CA LYS A 84 -34.27 -1.98 23.95
C LYS A 84 -33.00 -1.14 23.70
N PHE A 85 -32.70 -0.80 22.44
CA PHE A 85 -31.44 -0.12 22.09
C PHE A 85 -31.25 1.24 22.80
N ALA A 86 -32.34 1.90 23.23
CA ALA A 86 -32.28 3.17 23.94
C ALA A 86 -31.82 3.05 25.41
N ILE A 87 -32.01 1.88 26.04
CA ILE A 87 -31.82 1.67 27.49
C ILE A 87 -30.56 0.85 27.77
N VAL A 88 -30.15 0.01 26.82
CA VAL A 88 -28.95 -0.84 26.92
C VAL A 88 -27.68 0.03 26.87
N SER A 89 -26.66 -0.32 27.67
CA SER A 89 -25.36 0.37 27.68
C SER A 89 -24.71 0.38 26.29
N VAL A 90 -23.92 1.42 26.00
CA VAL A 90 -23.24 1.52 24.71
C VAL A 90 -22.25 0.36 24.52
N ASP A 91 -21.56 -0.05 25.59
CA ASP A 91 -20.61 -1.17 25.53
C ASP A 91 -21.28 -2.48 25.08
N LEU A 92 -22.49 -2.79 25.57
CA LEU A 92 -23.21 -3.99 25.15
C LEU A 92 -23.63 -3.90 23.68
N LEU A 93 -24.07 -2.72 23.22
CA LEU A 93 -24.38 -2.50 21.81
C LEU A 93 -23.14 -2.71 20.93
N ILE A 94 -21.98 -2.20 21.33
CA ILE A 94 -20.71 -2.39 20.61
C ILE A 94 -20.32 -3.87 20.57
N MET A 95 -20.46 -4.61 21.67
CA MET A 95 -20.19 -6.06 21.70
C MET A 95 -21.08 -6.83 20.73
N GLU A 96 -22.39 -6.57 20.75
CA GLU A 96 -23.33 -7.23 19.84
C GLU A 96 -23.11 -6.82 18.37
N MET A 97 -22.72 -5.56 18.14
CA MET A 97 -22.40 -5.06 16.80
C MET A 97 -21.14 -5.74 16.25
N LYS A 98 -20.11 -5.91 17.11
CA LYS A 98 -18.91 -6.69 16.79
C LYS A 98 -19.28 -8.12 16.43
N ASP A 99 -20.20 -8.77 17.15
CA ASP A 99 -20.58 -10.15 16.80
C ASP A 99 -21.29 -10.26 15.44
N ILE A 100 -22.18 -9.32 15.15
CA ILE A 100 -23.03 -9.35 13.95
C ILE A 100 -22.30 -8.88 12.69
N PHE A 101 -21.43 -7.88 12.81
CA PHE A 101 -20.69 -7.29 11.69
C PHE A 101 -19.19 -7.62 11.67
N ARG A 102 -18.72 -8.52 12.54
CA ARG A 102 -17.38 -9.10 12.41
C ARG A 102 -17.31 -9.80 11.07
N SER A 103 -16.29 -9.42 10.29
CA SER A 103 -15.97 -10.16 9.08
C SER A 103 -15.58 -11.59 9.47
N LYS A 104 -16.35 -12.57 8.99
CA LYS A 104 -16.00 -13.99 9.05
C LYS A 104 -15.01 -14.38 7.94
N GLU A 105 -14.26 -13.43 7.40
CA GLU A 105 -13.25 -13.77 6.41
C GLU A 105 -12.17 -14.63 7.05
N SER A 106 -12.19 -15.90 6.65
CA SER A 106 -11.13 -16.82 7.00
C SER A 106 -9.79 -16.27 6.49
N LYS A 107 -8.69 -16.62 7.16
CA LYS A 107 -7.34 -16.32 6.67
C LYS A 107 -7.15 -16.73 5.21
N LEU A 108 -7.80 -17.83 4.78
CA LEU A 108 -7.81 -18.28 3.40
C LEU A 108 -8.48 -17.30 2.43
N GLN A 109 -9.61 -16.70 2.79
CA GLN A 109 -10.30 -15.71 1.96
C GLN A 109 -9.48 -14.42 1.83
N LEU A 110 -8.90 -13.97 2.94
CA LEU A 110 -7.99 -12.81 2.96
C LEU A 110 -6.79 -13.06 2.05
N ARG A 111 -6.18 -14.25 2.17
CA ARG A 111 -5.06 -14.69 1.33
C ARG A 111 -5.43 -14.67 -0.16
N ARG A 112 -6.57 -15.24 -0.52
CA ARG A 112 -7.07 -15.26 -1.90
C ARG A 112 -7.24 -13.85 -2.45
N LYS A 113 -7.92 -12.96 -1.71
CA LYS A 113 -8.10 -11.55 -2.09
C LYS A 113 -6.76 -10.86 -2.35
N PHE A 114 -5.82 -11.02 -1.43
CA PHE A 114 -4.48 -10.48 -1.52
C PHE A 114 -3.71 -11.01 -2.75
N GLU A 115 -3.79 -12.30 -3.05
CA GLU A 115 -3.11 -12.91 -4.20
C GLU A 115 -3.76 -12.56 -5.55
N THR A 116 -5.09 -12.46 -5.59
CA THR A 116 -5.82 -12.00 -6.78
C THR A 116 -5.57 -10.53 -7.10
N ARG A 117 -5.11 -9.73 -6.13
CA ARG A 117 -4.71 -8.36 -6.39
C ARG A 117 -3.38 -8.34 -7.14
N LYS A 118 -3.46 -8.21 -8.46
CA LYS A 118 -2.34 -8.01 -9.39
C LYS A 118 -2.25 -6.55 -9.82
N TRP A 119 -1.05 -6.04 -10.11
CA TRP A 119 -0.86 -4.69 -10.64
C TRP A 119 -1.52 -4.61 -12.03
N LYS A 120 -2.35 -3.61 -12.27
CA LYS A 120 -3.08 -3.47 -13.53
C LYS A 120 -2.34 -2.57 -14.51
N THR A 121 -2.57 -2.80 -15.80
CA THR A 121 -2.16 -1.88 -16.85
C THR A 121 -2.78 -0.50 -16.64
N GLY A 122 -1.97 0.56 -16.73
CA GLY A 122 -2.42 1.95 -16.61
C GLY A 122 -2.65 2.44 -15.17
N GLU A 123 -2.60 1.55 -14.19
CA GLU A 123 -2.64 1.88 -12.76
C GLU A 123 -1.26 2.33 -12.27
N ALA A 124 -1.21 3.34 -11.40
CA ALA A 124 0.04 3.74 -10.77
C ALA A 124 0.49 2.68 -9.76
N PHE A 125 1.79 2.40 -9.70
CA PHE A 125 2.30 1.36 -8.80
C PHE A 125 2.00 1.66 -7.32
N ILE A 126 1.96 2.95 -6.94
CA ILE A 126 1.64 3.36 -5.57
C ILE A 126 0.24 2.93 -5.12
N ASP A 127 -0.75 2.98 -6.02
CA ASP A 127 -2.13 2.58 -5.71
C ASP A 127 -2.20 1.07 -5.49
N TYR A 128 -1.56 0.31 -6.38
CA TYR A 128 -1.40 -1.13 -6.25
C TYR A 128 -0.67 -1.53 -4.95
N PHE A 129 0.42 -0.84 -4.63
CA PHE A 129 1.21 -1.10 -3.44
C PHE A 129 0.42 -0.79 -2.16
N ASN A 130 -0.29 0.34 -2.11
CA ASN A 130 -1.13 0.70 -0.96
C ASN A 130 -2.25 -0.33 -0.75
N ASP A 131 -2.91 -0.79 -1.81
CA ASP A 131 -3.89 -1.87 -1.73
C ASP A 131 -3.28 -3.16 -1.16
N LYS A 132 -2.07 -3.53 -1.59
CA LYS A 132 -1.34 -4.69 -1.06
C LYS A 132 -1.06 -4.54 0.43
N VAL A 133 -0.57 -3.38 0.87
CA VAL A 133 -0.32 -3.10 2.30
C VAL A 133 -1.62 -3.25 3.09
N LEU A 134 -2.71 -2.62 2.65
CA LEU A 134 -4.01 -2.68 3.31
C LEU A 134 -4.56 -4.12 3.40
N LEU A 135 -4.45 -4.89 2.32
CA LEU A 135 -4.90 -6.28 2.30
C LEU A 135 -4.02 -7.19 3.18
N SER A 136 -2.76 -6.81 3.45
CA SER A 136 -1.84 -7.58 4.28
C SER A 136 -2.04 -7.41 5.78
N GLU A 137 -2.58 -6.26 6.23
CA GLU A 137 -2.73 -5.96 7.66
C GLU A 137 -3.42 -7.06 8.46
N PRO A 138 -4.58 -7.61 8.02
CA PRO A 138 -5.26 -8.67 8.77
C PRO A 138 -4.47 -9.98 8.85
N MET A 139 -3.49 -10.17 7.98
CA MET A 139 -2.69 -11.39 7.88
C MET A 139 -1.36 -11.31 8.63
N GLN A 140 -0.94 -10.12 9.06
CA GLN A 140 0.32 -9.88 9.78
C GLN A 140 1.53 -10.47 9.04
N LEU A 141 1.63 -10.23 7.73
CA LEU A 141 2.78 -10.68 6.95
C LEU A 141 4.05 -9.96 7.42
N THR A 142 5.17 -10.68 7.38
CA THR A 142 6.49 -10.08 7.53
C THR A 142 6.79 -9.16 6.34
N GLU A 143 7.74 -8.25 6.50
CA GLU A 143 8.08 -7.30 5.43
C GLU A 143 8.63 -8.01 4.18
N ASP A 144 9.44 -9.05 4.37
CA ASP A 144 9.99 -9.88 3.28
C ASP A 144 8.87 -10.60 2.52
N GLU A 145 7.91 -11.21 3.22
CA GLU A 145 6.75 -11.85 2.59
C GLU A 145 5.93 -10.83 1.80
N LEU A 146 5.68 -9.64 2.37
CA LEU A 146 4.94 -8.60 1.67
C LEU A 146 5.65 -8.16 0.38
N ILE A 147 6.97 -8.02 0.41
CA ILE A 147 7.77 -7.69 -0.78
C ILE A 147 7.63 -8.78 -1.83
N GLU A 148 7.84 -10.05 -1.46
CA GLU A 148 7.73 -11.19 -2.38
C GLU A 148 6.36 -11.27 -3.04
N TYR A 149 5.29 -11.18 -2.25
CA TYR A 149 3.93 -11.23 -2.79
C TYR A 149 3.53 -9.99 -3.60
N THR A 150 4.14 -8.84 -3.32
CA THR A 150 3.94 -7.63 -4.11
C THR A 150 4.61 -7.77 -5.47
N ILE A 151 5.83 -8.32 -5.52
CA ILE A 151 6.55 -8.62 -6.76
C ILE A 151 5.82 -9.69 -7.57
N GLU A 152 5.34 -10.76 -6.93
CA GLU A 152 4.54 -11.82 -7.58
C GLU A 152 3.23 -11.29 -8.18
N GLY A 153 2.74 -10.15 -7.70
CA GLY A 153 1.57 -9.50 -8.25
C GLY A 153 1.84 -8.61 -9.49
N ILE A 154 3.10 -8.41 -9.88
CA ILE A 154 3.47 -7.73 -11.12
C ILE A 154 3.18 -8.66 -12.30
N THR A 155 2.32 -8.24 -13.24
CA THR A 155 1.91 -9.10 -14.36
C THR A 155 2.99 -9.20 -15.44
N ASP A 156 3.76 -8.14 -15.69
CA ASP A 156 4.87 -8.15 -16.63
C ASP A 156 6.02 -9.01 -16.08
N GLU A 157 6.29 -10.14 -16.75
CA GLU A 157 7.30 -11.12 -16.32
C GLU A 157 8.71 -10.53 -16.31
N GLN A 158 9.06 -9.67 -17.27
CA GLN A 158 10.39 -9.09 -17.34
C GLN A 158 10.62 -8.11 -16.19
N LEU A 159 9.64 -7.26 -15.89
CA LEU A 159 9.69 -6.36 -14.73
C LEU A 159 9.72 -7.15 -13.42
N ARG A 160 8.98 -8.25 -13.33
CA ARG A 160 8.97 -9.12 -12.15
C ARG A 160 10.35 -9.77 -11.92
N ILE A 161 10.96 -10.33 -12.97
CA ILE A 161 12.33 -10.89 -12.88
C ILE A 161 13.32 -9.80 -12.47
N GLN A 162 13.24 -8.61 -13.05
CA GLN A 162 14.09 -7.48 -12.67
C GLN A 162 13.90 -7.10 -11.20
N ALA A 163 12.68 -7.09 -10.69
CA ALA A 163 12.38 -6.82 -9.29
C ALA A 163 13.07 -7.83 -8.36
N TYR A 164 12.97 -9.13 -8.65
CA TYR A 164 13.62 -10.18 -7.86
C TYR A 164 15.15 -10.02 -7.84
N MET A 165 15.75 -9.62 -8.95
CA MET A 165 17.21 -9.40 -9.03
C MET A 165 17.70 -8.21 -8.19
N GLN A 166 16.83 -7.28 -7.82
CA GLN A 166 17.23 -6.12 -7.00
C GLN A 166 17.30 -6.43 -5.50
N CYS A 167 16.76 -7.57 -5.04
CA CYS A 167 16.84 -8.02 -3.65
C CYS A 167 16.48 -6.93 -2.61
N TYR A 168 15.32 -6.29 -2.78
CA TYR A 168 14.85 -5.25 -1.85
C TYR A 168 14.70 -5.79 -0.43
N SER A 169 15.18 -5.04 0.56
CA SER A 169 15.09 -5.42 1.99
C SER A 169 14.00 -4.66 2.74
N THR A 170 13.43 -3.62 2.12
CA THR A 170 12.34 -2.83 2.73
C THR A 170 11.29 -2.46 1.70
N LYS A 171 10.06 -2.29 2.17
CA LYS A 171 8.92 -1.90 1.36
C LYS A 171 9.10 -0.51 0.72
N ALA A 172 9.85 0.38 1.39
CA ALA A 172 10.17 1.71 0.90
C ALA A 172 11.09 1.67 -0.34
N GLN A 173 12.09 0.78 -0.35
CA GLN A 173 12.97 0.60 -1.51
C GLN A 173 12.19 0.10 -2.73
N LEU A 174 11.31 -0.90 -2.54
CA LEU A 174 10.46 -1.41 -3.61
C LEU A 174 9.56 -0.31 -4.17
N LEU A 175 8.87 0.44 -3.30
CA LEU A 175 8.01 1.54 -3.72
C LEU A 175 8.79 2.60 -4.52
N GLN A 176 9.95 3.02 -4.03
CA GLN A 176 10.79 4.01 -4.69
C GLN A 176 11.23 3.56 -6.09
N ALA A 177 11.62 2.29 -6.24
CA ALA A 177 12.06 1.73 -7.52
C ALA A 177 10.96 1.72 -8.58
N PHE A 178 9.72 1.42 -8.18
CA PHE A 178 8.59 1.25 -9.11
C PHE A 178 7.74 2.50 -9.31
N THR A 179 7.93 3.56 -8.52
CA THR A 179 7.12 4.81 -8.62
C THR A 179 7.11 5.41 -10.02
N LYS A 180 8.22 5.32 -10.77
CA LYS A 180 8.35 5.88 -12.14
C LYS A 180 8.01 4.88 -13.25
N ILE A 181 7.80 3.62 -12.90
CA ILE A 181 7.56 2.54 -13.88
C ILE A 181 6.07 2.55 -14.25
N LYS A 182 5.78 2.44 -15.54
CA LYS A 182 4.43 2.25 -16.05
C LYS A 182 4.34 0.90 -16.74
N MET A 183 3.34 0.10 -16.37
CA MET A 183 3.04 -1.14 -17.10
C MET A 183 2.54 -0.80 -18.49
N LYS A 184 3.21 -1.33 -19.52
CA LYS A 184 2.80 -1.14 -20.90
C LYS A 184 1.45 -1.81 -21.12
N GLY A 185 0.46 -1.03 -21.54
CA GLY A 185 -0.81 -1.56 -22.03
C GLY A 185 -0.68 -2.07 -23.45
N GLU A 186 -1.32 -3.20 -23.72
CA GLU A 186 -1.02 -4.07 -24.85
C GLU A 186 -1.30 -3.50 -26.25
N LYS A 187 -0.77 -4.27 -27.24
CA LYS A 187 -1.10 -4.34 -28.68
C LYS A 187 -0.58 -3.19 -29.54
N PHE A 188 0.70 -3.29 -29.89
CA PHE A 188 1.10 -2.77 -31.19
C PHE A 188 0.33 -3.55 -32.27
N PRO A 189 -0.38 -2.90 -33.22
CA PRO A 189 -0.68 -3.56 -34.47
C PRO A 189 0.66 -4.03 -35.05
N ILE A 190 0.66 -5.15 -35.77
CA ILE A 190 1.80 -5.60 -36.55
C ILE A 190 2.22 -4.45 -37.47
N GLY A 191 3.17 -3.68 -36.99
CA GLY A 191 3.71 -2.47 -37.57
C GLY A 191 5.15 -2.53 -37.14
N VAL A 192 5.98 -2.93 -38.10
CA VAL A 192 7.40 -3.23 -37.98
C VAL A 192 8.13 -2.06 -37.29
N THR A 193 8.20 -2.07 -35.96
CA THR A 193 9.25 -1.33 -35.27
C THR A 193 10.43 -2.27 -35.26
N GLN A 194 11.36 -2.04 -36.20
CA GLN A 194 12.70 -2.60 -36.15
C GLN A 194 13.19 -2.50 -34.70
N ARG A 195 13.23 -3.63 -33.99
CA ARG A 195 14.12 -3.74 -32.83
C ARG A 195 15.48 -3.40 -33.42
N GLU A 196 16.06 -2.25 -33.04
CA GLU A 196 17.45 -1.95 -33.35
C GLU A 196 18.28 -3.11 -32.85
N THR A 197 18.56 -4.04 -33.75
CA THR A 197 19.12 -5.33 -33.39
C THR A 197 20.57 -5.05 -33.06
N ARG A 198 20.89 -5.11 -31.77
CA ARG A 198 22.24 -4.84 -31.29
C ARG A 198 23.05 -6.12 -31.34
N CYS A 199 24.19 -6.05 -32.00
CA CYS A 199 25.12 -7.15 -32.15
C CYS A 199 25.74 -7.55 -30.81
N TYR A 200 25.59 -8.82 -30.40
CA TYR A 200 26.18 -9.35 -29.15
C TYR A 200 27.72 -9.46 -29.18
N ASN A 201 28.34 -9.30 -30.35
CA ASN A 201 29.80 -9.31 -30.50
C ASN A 201 30.40 -7.90 -30.31
N CYS A 202 29.89 -6.92 -31.05
CA CYS A 202 30.48 -5.57 -31.12
C CYS A 202 29.62 -4.44 -30.54
N ASN A 203 28.43 -4.76 -30.04
CA ASN A 203 27.50 -3.81 -29.41
C ASN A 203 27.01 -2.68 -30.35
N SER A 204 27.23 -2.79 -31.67
CA SER A 204 26.68 -1.90 -32.71
C SER A 204 25.28 -2.34 -33.14
N HIS A 205 24.48 -1.42 -33.67
CA HIS A 205 23.13 -1.70 -34.16
C HIS A 205 23.13 -2.16 -35.63
N GLY A 206 22.02 -2.71 -36.10
CA GLY A 206 21.78 -3.04 -37.51
C GLY A 206 22.20 -4.44 -37.95
N HIS A 207 22.75 -5.28 -37.06
CA HIS A 207 23.12 -6.67 -37.38
C HIS A 207 23.19 -7.56 -36.12
N LEU A 208 23.11 -8.88 -36.31
CA LEU A 208 23.32 -9.88 -35.24
C LEU A 208 24.77 -10.34 -35.17
N ALA A 209 25.16 -11.00 -34.06
CA ALA A 209 26.52 -11.52 -33.89
C ALA A 209 26.95 -12.52 -34.98
N ALA A 210 25.99 -13.20 -35.60
CA ALA A 210 26.23 -14.11 -36.73
C ALA A 210 26.70 -13.36 -38.01
N GLU A 211 26.31 -12.10 -38.16
CA GLU A 211 26.59 -11.25 -39.34
C GLU A 211 27.70 -10.22 -39.04
N CYS A 212 28.34 -10.33 -37.87
CA CYS A 212 29.33 -9.37 -37.43
C CYS A 212 30.68 -9.60 -38.12
N LYS A 213 31.16 -8.62 -38.88
CA LYS A 213 32.47 -8.64 -39.55
C LYS A 213 33.65 -8.37 -38.61
N LYS A 214 33.40 -7.94 -37.36
CA LYS A 214 34.45 -7.71 -36.36
C LYS A 214 34.91 -9.05 -35.76
N PRO A 215 36.19 -9.16 -35.32
CA PRO A 215 36.69 -10.37 -34.69
C PRO A 215 35.82 -10.77 -33.49
N LYS A 216 35.71 -12.08 -33.22
CA LYS A 216 34.94 -12.58 -32.08
C LYS A 216 35.57 -12.08 -30.79
N ARG A 217 34.78 -11.36 -29.99
CA ARG A 217 35.17 -10.90 -28.67
C ARG A 217 35.42 -12.11 -27.76
N GLU A 218 36.50 -12.04 -26.99
CA GLU A 218 36.78 -13.05 -25.97
C GLU A 218 35.66 -13.11 -24.92
N LYS A 219 35.33 -14.33 -24.49
CA LYS A 219 34.28 -14.56 -23.49
C LYS A 219 34.71 -13.95 -22.16
N GLY A 220 33.94 -12.99 -21.66
CA GLY A 220 34.23 -12.28 -20.41
C GLY A 220 34.71 -10.84 -20.60
N ALA A 221 35.14 -10.46 -21.81
CA ALA A 221 35.57 -9.10 -22.10
C ALA A 221 34.41 -8.08 -22.04
N CYS A 222 34.72 -6.83 -21.74
CA CYS A 222 33.80 -5.71 -21.74
C CYS A 222 33.08 -5.57 -23.10
N TYR A 223 31.74 -5.45 -23.10
CA TYR A 223 30.95 -5.28 -24.33
C TYR A 223 31.10 -3.88 -24.97
N ALA A 224 31.69 -2.90 -24.28
CA ALA A 224 31.89 -1.55 -24.81
C ALA A 224 33.27 -1.38 -25.49
N CYS A 225 34.35 -1.88 -24.88
CA CYS A 225 35.72 -1.69 -25.39
C CYS A 225 36.52 -2.98 -25.64
N GLY A 226 36.00 -4.16 -25.28
CA GLY A 226 36.69 -5.44 -25.49
C GLY A 226 37.78 -5.78 -24.47
N SER A 227 37.98 -4.98 -23.41
CA SER A 227 38.96 -5.27 -22.35
C SER A 227 38.50 -6.38 -21.40
N MET A 228 39.41 -7.25 -20.96
CA MET A 228 39.15 -8.26 -19.92
C MET A 228 39.18 -7.72 -18.48
N ASN A 229 39.62 -6.47 -18.28
CA ASN A 229 39.91 -5.94 -16.94
C ASN A 229 38.67 -5.42 -16.19
N HIS A 230 37.57 -5.14 -16.87
CA HIS A 230 36.38 -4.55 -16.27
C HIS A 230 35.10 -5.01 -16.99
N ARG A 231 33.96 -4.91 -16.30
CA ARG A 231 32.64 -5.11 -16.94
C ARG A 231 32.11 -3.78 -17.49
N VAL A 232 31.11 -3.87 -18.38
CA VAL A 232 30.56 -2.71 -19.13
C VAL A 232 30.16 -1.54 -18.24
N PHE A 233 29.68 -1.82 -17.02
CA PHE A 233 29.28 -0.79 -16.07
C PHE A 233 30.47 0.04 -15.52
N GLU A 234 31.64 -0.58 -15.43
CA GLU A 234 32.90 0.00 -14.97
C GLU A 234 33.79 0.46 -16.13
N CYS A 235 33.26 0.45 -17.36
CA CYS A 235 34.04 0.77 -18.55
C CYS A 235 34.31 2.28 -18.65
N PRO A 236 35.58 2.72 -18.66
CA PRO A 236 35.93 4.13 -18.76
C PRO A 236 35.49 4.75 -20.10
N ASP A 237 35.37 3.94 -21.16
CA ASP A 237 35.01 4.39 -22.51
C ASP A 237 33.50 4.38 -22.80
N ARG A 238 32.66 3.96 -21.83
CA ARG A 238 31.21 3.81 -22.02
C ARG A 238 30.51 5.08 -22.51
N LYS A 239 31.01 6.26 -22.13
CA LYS A 239 30.43 7.58 -22.46
C LYS A 239 30.78 8.11 -23.87
N LYS A 240 31.74 7.51 -24.60
CA LYS A 240 32.13 8.00 -25.94
C LYS A 240 31.28 7.43 -27.09
N SER A 241 30.48 6.40 -26.83
CA SER A 241 29.75 5.65 -27.88
C SER A 241 28.45 6.31 -28.39
N VAL A 242 28.08 7.49 -27.89
CA VAL A 242 26.86 8.21 -28.32
C VAL A 242 27.15 9.26 -29.42
N GLN A 243 28.42 9.53 -29.77
CA GLN A 243 28.79 10.63 -30.68
C GLN A 243 29.48 10.24 -31.99
N LEU A 244 29.57 8.96 -32.37
CA LEU A 244 30.22 8.54 -33.62
C LEU A 244 29.26 7.78 -34.55
N VAL A 245 28.13 8.39 -34.92
CA VAL A 245 27.18 7.80 -35.88
C VAL A 245 27.06 8.54 -37.22
N ASP A 246 27.79 9.64 -37.45
CA ASP A 246 27.56 10.46 -38.66
C ASP A 246 28.56 10.27 -39.81
N GLU A 247 29.55 9.38 -39.71
CA GLU A 247 30.50 9.18 -40.83
C GLU A 247 30.81 7.71 -41.05
N TYR A 248 29.92 6.95 -41.70
CA TYR A 248 30.32 5.74 -42.47
C TYR A 248 29.30 5.37 -43.55
N ASN A 249 28.83 6.38 -44.30
CA ASN A 249 28.37 6.20 -45.67
C ASN A 249 29.32 7.00 -46.58
N ALA A 250 30.53 6.48 -46.78
CA ALA A 250 31.40 6.88 -47.87
C ALA A 250 32.30 5.71 -48.26
N SER A 251 32.09 5.25 -49.50
CA SER A 251 32.82 4.23 -50.29
C SER A 251 32.50 2.76 -50.00
#